data_AF-A0A7S3CR03-F1
#
_entry.id   AF-A0A7S3CR03-F1
#
_cell.length_a   1.000
_cell.length_b   1.000
_cell.length_c   1.000
_cell.angle_alpha   90.00
_cell.angle_beta   90.00
_cell.angle_gamma   90.00
#
_symmetry.space_group_name_H-M   'P 1'
#
loop_
_entity.id
_entity.type
_entity.pdbx_description
1 polymer ?
#
loop_
_entity_poly.entity_id
_entity_poly.type
_entity_poly.pdbx_seq_one_letter_code
_entity_poly.pdbx_strand_id
1 'polypeptide(L)'
;NAYIQIALTGKNFCASAWNAFILILKNALRFGTANSIGFIFNVLGVLFITCSNALIVYAALHYYEPYQGLASNWITPVVVAGLQGLLVGSMFMSVFSFSSDTILQSFLVDEELKRPDGMRPAIMNQFIEGVEKK
;
A
#
# COMPACT_ATOMS: atom_id res chain seq x y z
N ASN A 1 13.07 0.25 -5.44
CA ASN A 1 12.88 -1.15 -5.85
C ASN A 1 13.92 -1.61 -6.90
N ALA A 2 15.22 -1.39 -6.65
CA ALA A 2 16.28 -1.84 -7.57
C ALA A 2 16.42 -3.37 -7.62
N TYR A 3 16.13 -4.07 -6.52
CA TYR A 3 16.17 -5.52 -6.42
C TYR A 3 15.20 -6.23 -7.38
N ILE A 4 14.01 -5.67 -7.63
CA ILE A 4 13.05 -6.20 -8.61
C ILE A 4 13.65 -6.16 -10.02
N GLN A 5 14.30 -5.05 -10.39
CA GLN A 5 14.97 -4.97 -11.69
C GLN A 5 16.19 -5.87 -11.80
N ILE A 6 16.95 -6.10 -10.70
CA ILE A 6 18.04 -7.08 -10.70
C ILE A 6 17.49 -8.48 -10.99
N ALA A 7 16.39 -8.87 -10.32
CA ALA A 7 15.75 -10.16 -10.53
C ALA A 7 15.22 -10.32 -11.97
N LEU A 8 14.78 -9.23 -12.62
CA LEU A 8 14.20 -9.26 -13.97
C LEU A 8 15.21 -9.10 -15.11
N THR A 9 16.33 -8.39 -14.89
CA THR A 9 17.32 -8.06 -15.93
C THR A 9 18.68 -8.76 -15.76
N GLY A 10 18.95 -9.36 -14.60
CA GLY A 10 20.23 -10.00 -14.29
C GLY A 10 21.41 -9.04 -14.18
N LYS A 11 21.17 -7.72 -14.16
CA LYS A 11 22.21 -6.68 -14.08
C LYS A 11 22.47 -6.23 -12.65
N ASN A 12 23.70 -5.75 -12.41
CA ASN A 12 24.18 -5.22 -11.13
C ASN A 12 23.23 -4.15 -10.55
N PHE A 13 23.22 -4.00 -9.22
CA PHE A 13 22.27 -3.11 -8.50
C PHE A 13 22.21 -1.69 -9.06
N CYS A 14 23.34 -1.04 -9.31
CA CYS A 14 23.34 0.35 -9.79
C CYS A 14 22.76 0.50 -11.21
N ALA A 15 23.01 -0.45 -12.11
CA ALA A 15 22.45 -0.42 -13.46
C ALA A 15 20.93 -0.69 -13.46
N SER A 16 20.48 -1.60 -12.59
CA SER A 16 19.07 -1.90 -12.36
C SER A 16 18.34 -0.79 -11.57
N ALA A 17 19.03 -0.06 -10.70
CA ALA A 17 18.46 1.10 -10.04
C ALA A 17 18.25 2.25 -11.04
N TRP A 18 19.24 2.46 -11.92
CA TRP A 18 19.22 3.51 -12.94
C TRP A 18 18.14 3.28 -13.99
N ASN A 19 18.00 2.06 -14.50
CA ASN A 19 16.94 1.73 -15.45
C ASN A 19 15.55 1.83 -14.79
N ALA A 20 15.38 1.43 -13.52
CA ALA A 20 14.12 1.61 -12.80
C ALA A 20 13.76 3.08 -12.64
N PHE A 21 14.75 3.91 -12.33
CA PHE A 21 14.57 5.34 -12.19
C PHE A 21 14.17 6.02 -13.51
N ILE A 22 14.81 5.68 -14.62
CA ILE A 22 14.44 6.18 -15.95
C ILE A 22 13.04 5.73 -16.35
N LEU A 23 12.65 4.50 -16.00
CA LEU A 23 11.28 3.98 -16.23
C LEU A 23 10.22 4.82 -15.55
N ILE A 24 10.45 5.14 -14.27
CA ILE A 24 9.55 5.96 -13.46
C ILE A 24 9.45 7.36 -14.05
N LEU A 25 10.57 7.94 -14.51
CA LEU A 25 10.58 9.25 -15.17
C LEU A 25 9.82 9.26 -16.50
N LYS A 26 9.95 8.22 -17.33
CA LYS A 26 9.21 8.10 -18.59
C LYS A 26 7.70 7.95 -18.38
N ASN A 27 7.29 7.31 -17.29
CA ASN A 27 5.88 7.06 -16.95
C ASN A 27 5.42 7.87 -15.72
N ALA A 28 6.00 9.04 -15.49
CA ALA A 28 5.82 9.81 -14.26
C ALA A 28 4.35 10.18 -14.00
N LEU A 29 3.55 10.39 -15.04
CA LEU A 29 2.12 10.70 -14.90
C LEU A 29 1.32 9.49 -14.37
N ARG A 30 1.52 8.30 -14.97
CA ARG A 30 0.86 7.05 -14.53
C ARG A 30 1.34 6.64 -13.14
N PHE A 31 2.64 6.74 -12.90
CA PHE A 31 3.24 6.44 -11.61
C PHE A 31 2.77 7.41 -10.53
N GLY A 32 2.77 8.71 -10.82
CA GLY A 32 2.30 9.76 -9.92
C GLY A 32 0.82 9.61 -9.55
N THR A 33 -0.02 9.24 -10.52
CA THR A 33 -1.45 9.01 -10.28
C THR A 33 -1.67 7.79 -9.38
N ALA A 34 -1.00 6.67 -9.67
CA ALA A 34 -1.09 5.46 -8.86
C ALA A 34 -0.55 5.66 -7.44
N ASN A 35 0.58 6.36 -7.30
CA ASN A 35 1.15 6.71 -5.99
C ASN A 35 0.22 7.64 -5.19
N SER A 36 -0.43 8.59 -5.85
CA SER A 36 -1.41 9.50 -5.21
C SER A 36 -2.62 8.74 -4.68
N ILE A 37 -3.14 7.79 -5.44
CA ILE A 37 -4.22 6.91 -4.99
C ILE A 37 -3.75 6.07 -3.79
N GLY A 38 -2.55 5.48 -3.88
CA GLY A 38 -1.94 4.73 -2.77
C GLY A 38 -1.84 5.55 -1.48
N PHE A 39 -1.47 6.84 -1.59
CA PHE A 39 -1.42 7.75 -0.45
C PHE A 39 -2.79 8.01 0.18
N ILE A 40 -3.84 8.23 -0.64
CA ILE A 40 -5.21 8.40 -0.14
C ILE A 40 -5.67 7.16 0.62
N PHE A 41 -5.44 5.97 0.05
CA PHE A 41 -5.77 4.71 0.70
C PHE A 41 -4.98 4.51 2.00
N ASN A 42 -3.71 4.89 2.02
CA ASN A 42 -2.88 4.84 3.23
C ASN A 42 -3.50 5.67 4.37
N VAL A 43 -3.80 6.94 4.11
CA VAL A 43 -4.38 7.85 5.09
C VAL A 43 -5.74 7.34 5.57
N LEU A 44 -6.62 6.93 4.65
CA LEU A 44 -7.93 6.38 4.98
C LEU A 44 -7.82 5.10 5.80
N GLY A 45 -6.88 4.21 5.49
CA GLY A 45 -6.65 2.97 6.21
C GLY A 45 -6.17 3.19 7.64
N VAL A 46 -5.20 4.09 7.86
CA VAL A 46 -4.73 4.44 9.20
C VAL A 46 -5.85 5.05 10.03
N LEU A 47 -6.61 5.98 9.46
CA LEU A 47 -7.77 6.59 10.14
C LEU A 47 -8.83 5.56 10.47
N PHE A 48 -9.17 4.67 9.53
CA PHE A 48 -10.18 3.63 9.73
C PHE A 48 -9.80 2.67 10.86
N ILE A 49 -8.56 2.18 10.87
CA ILE A 49 -8.06 1.26 11.92
C ILE A 49 -8.06 1.97 13.28
N THR A 50 -7.59 3.22 13.32
CA THR A 50 -7.53 4.00 14.56
C THR A 50 -8.92 4.28 15.14
N CYS A 51 -9.84 4.78 14.30
CA CYS A 51 -11.22 5.08 14.72
C CYS A 51 -11.97 3.81 15.14
N SER A 52 -11.83 2.72 14.39
CA SER A 52 -12.48 1.45 14.73
C SER A 52 -11.95 0.90 16.05
N ASN A 53 -10.63 0.95 16.29
CA ASN A 53 -10.04 0.50 17.54
C ASN A 53 -10.52 1.34 18.74
N ALA A 54 -10.53 2.67 18.61
CA ALA A 54 -11.02 3.58 19.64
C ALA A 54 -12.53 3.36 19.92
N LEU A 55 -13.33 3.13 18.87
CA LEU A 55 -14.76 2.86 18.99
C LEU A 55 -15.03 1.52 19.69
N ILE A 56 -14.28 0.47 19.37
CA ILE A 56 -14.40 -0.84 20.04
C ILE A 56 -14.10 -0.69 21.53
N VAL A 57 -13.04 0.03 21.90
CA VAL A 57 -12.70 0.26 23.31
C VAL A 57 -13.76 1.10 24.01
N TYR A 58 -14.25 2.17 23.37
CA TYR A 58 -15.35 2.96 23.91
C TYR A 58 -16.61 2.12 24.14
N ALA A 59 -16.98 1.28 23.16
CA ALA A 59 -18.13 0.40 23.26
C ALA A 59 -17.96 -0.66 24.35
N ALA A 60 -16.76 -1.23 24.49
CA ALA A 60 -16.44 -2.17 25.55
C ALA A 60 -16.62 -1.54 26.95
N LEU A 61 -16.19 -0.28 27.14
CA LEU A 61 -16.37 0.40 28.43
C LEU A 61 -17.84 0.70 28.78
N HIS A 62 -18.70 0.93 27.78
CA HIS A 62 -20.09 1.38 28.01
C HIS A 62 -21.13 0.26 27.91
N TYR A 63 -20.88 -0.80 27.14
CA TYR A 63 -21.87 -1.83 26.83
C TYR A 63 -21.50 -3.22 27.33
N TYR A 64 -20.27 -3.45 27.80
CA TYR A 64 -19.84 -4.75 28.31
C TYR A 64 -19.91 -4.77 29.84
N GLU A 65 -20.82 -5.57 30.42
CA GLU A 65 -21.10 -5.62 31.86
C GLU A 65 -19.84 -5.73 32.75
N PRO A 66 -18.80 -6.53 32.40
CA PRO A 66 -17.56 -6.60 33.19
C PRO A 66 -16.74 -5.30 33.26
N TYR A 67 -16.89 -4.39 32.30
CA TYR A 67 -16.11 -3.14 32.24
C TYR A 67 -16.96 -1.89 32.52
N GLN A 68 -18.29 -2.04 32.61
CA GLN A 68 -19.20 -0.95 32.95
C GLN A 68 -18.90 -0.42 34.36
N GLY A 69 -18.60 0.87 34.46
CA GLY A 69 -18.30 1.55 35.73
C GLY A 69 -16.90 1.27 36.30
N LEU A 70 -16.06 0.47 35.62
CA LEU A 70 -14.72 0.12 36.09
C LEU A 70 -13.72 1.29 35.98
N ALA A 71 -13.89 2.15 34.97
CA ALA A 71 -13.04 3.31 34.75
C ALA A 71 -13.78 4.60 35.14
N SER A 72 -13.37 5.23 36.25
CA SER A 72 -13.85 6.57 36.62
C SER A 72 -13.51 7.64 35.57
N ASN A 73 -12.49 7.40 34.75
CA ASN A 73 -12.13 8.25 33.61
C ASN A 73 -12.07 7.40 32.33
N TRP A 74 -13.11 7.48 31.52
CA TRP A 74 -13.25 6.77 30.24
C TRP A 74 -12.37 7.35 29.12
N ILE A 75 -11.88 8.58 29.26
CA ILE A 75 -11.08 9.27 28.24
C ILE A 75 -9.70 8.62 28.13
N THR A 76 -9.07 8.30 29.26
CA THR A 76 -7.73 7.70 29.31
C THR A 76 -7.61 6.40 28.48
N PRO A 77 -8.45 5.36 28.68
CA PRO A 77 -8.35 4.14 27.90
C PRO A 77 -8.65 4.34 26.41
N VAL A 78 -9.55 5.26 26.05
CA VAL A 78 -9.85 5.58 24.65
C VAL A 78 -8.67 6.27 23.97
N VAL A 79 -7.97 7.18 24.66
CA VAL A 79 -6.76 7.83 24.14
C VAL A 79 -5.63 6.82 23.94
N VAL A 80 -5.41 5.92 24.92
CA VAL A 80 -4.42 4.84 24.80
C VAL A 80 -4.76 3.91 23.63
N ALA A 81 -6.04 3.56 23.46
CA ALA A 81 -6.51 2.79 22.32
C ALA A 81 -6.31 3.53 20.99
N GLY A 82 -6.50 4.85 20.95
CA GLY A 82 -6.19 5.68 19.79
C GLY A 82 -4.71 5.63 19.41
N LEU A 83 -3.81 5.79 20.39
CA LEU A 83 -2.36 5.71 20.16
C LEU A 83 -1.92 4.31 19.68
N GLN A 84 -2.46 3.26 20.29
CA GLN A 84 -2.22 1.89 19.86
C GLN A 84 -2.75 1.66 18.43
N GLY A 85 -3.96 2.16 18.13
CA GLY A 85 -4.59 2.06 16.81
C GLY A 85 -3.78 2.79 15.73
N LEU A 86 -3.20 3.95 16.05
CA LEU A 86 -2.31 4.68 15.14
C LEU A 86 -1.03 3.91 14.83
N LEU A 87 -0.38 3.33 15.85
CA LEU A 87 0.82 2.50 15.67
C LEU A 87 0.54 1.29 14.79
N VAL A 88 -0.48 0.52 15.15
CA VAL A 88 -0.87 -0.70 14.42
C VAL A 88 -1.32 -0.35 13.01
N GLY A 89 -2.18 0.67 12.85
CA GLY A 89 -2.65 1.15 11.56
C GLY A 89 -1.50 1.59 10.66
N SER A 90 -0.52 2.33 11.20
CA SER A 90 0.65 2.77 10.44
C SER A 90 1.51 1.59 9.98
N MET A 91 1.71 0.57 10.82
CA MET A 91 2.45 -0.64 10.45
C MET A 91 1.76 -1.40 9.31
N PHE A 92 0.45 -1.64 9.42
CA PHE A 92 -0.30 -2.33 8.36
C PHE A 92 -0.31 -1.55 7.05
N MET A 93 -0.57 -0.24 7.11
CA MET A 93 -0.61 0.60 5.91
C MET A 93 0.77 0.80 5.28
N SER A 94 1.85 0.71 6.05
CA SER A 94 3.22 0.70 5.51
C SER A 94 3.47 -0.51 4.63
N VAL A 95 3.03 -1.71 5.05
CA VAL A 95 3.18 -2.94 4.25
C VAL A 95 2.33 -2.85 2.97
N PHE A 96 1.11 -2.31 3.08
CA PHE A 96 0.25 -2.06 1.93
C PHE A 96 0.93 -1.13 0.92
N SER A 97 1.43 0.03 1.36
CA SER A 97 2.11 1.00 0.48
C SER A 97 3.30 0.37 -0.25
N PHE A 98 4.15 -0.36 0.48
CA PHE A 98 5.32 -1.01 -0.10
C PHE A 98 4.94 -2.08 -1.15
N SER A 99 3.85 -2.81 -0.89
CA SER A 99 3.34 -3.82 -1.81
C SER A 99 2.77 -3.19 -3.09
N SER A 100 2.01 -2.09 -2.96
CA SER A 100 1.47 -1.34 -4.10
C SER A 100 2.57 -0.80 -5.01
N ASP A 101 3.62 -0.20 -4.44
CA ASP A 101 4.77 0.29 -5.22
C ASP A 101 5.50 -0.84 -5.96
N THR A 102 5.58 -2.01 -5.32
CA THR A 102 6.20 -3.20 -5.88
C THR A 102 5.40 -3.77 -7.05
N ILE A 103 4.08 -3.83 -6.95
CA ILE A 103 3.19 -4.27 -8.04
C ILE A 103 3.30 -3.30 -9.22
N LEU A 104 3.18 -2.00 -8.96
CA LEU A 104 3.26 -0.97 -9.99
C LEU A 104 4.60 -1.00 -10.72
N GLN A 105 5.70 -1.15 -9.98
CA GLN A 105 7.00 -1.27 -10.62
C GLN A 105 7.13 -2.57 -11.42
N SER A 106 6.61 -3.69 -10.92
CA SER A 106 6.65 -4.96 -11.66
C SER A 106 5.89 -4.86 -12.98
N PHE A 107 4.72 -4.20 -12.97
CA PHE A 107 3.93 -3.91 -14.15
C PHE A 107 4.71 -3.05 -15.17
N LEU A 108 5.27 -1.92 -14.73
CA LEU A 108 6.02 -1.03 -15.63
C LEU A 108 7.26 -1.70 -16.23
N VAL A 109 8.00 -2.50 -15.44
CA VAL A 109 9.17 -3.23 -15.95
C VAL A 109 8.75 -4.26 -17.00
N ASP A 110 7.64 -4.95 -16.77
CA ASP A 110 7.13 -5.89 -17.76
C ASP A 110 6.69 -5.18 -19.05
N GLU A 111 6.05 -4.01 -18.97
CA GLU A 111 5.67 -3.18 -20.11
C GLU A 111 6.90 -2.76 -20.96
N GLU A 112 7.96 -2.25 -20.33
CA GLU A 112 9.18 -1.80 -21.04
C GLU A 112 9.97 -2.96 -21.66
N LEU A 113 10.03 -4.12 -20.98
CA LEU A 113 10.78 -5.28 -21.48
C LEU A 113 10.15 -5.95 -22.71
N LYS A 114 8.92 -5.58 -23.09
CA LYS A 114 8.18 -6.14 -24.24
C LYS A 114 8.34 -7.67 -24.36
N ARG A 115 8.19 -8.37 -23.23
CA ARG A 115 8.37 -9.83 -23.19
C ARG A 115 7.38 -10.50 -24.15
N PRO A 116 7.79 -11.56 -24.87
CA PRO A 116 6.89 -12.27 -25.77
C PRO A 116 5.65 -12.77 -25.02
N ASP A 117 4.48 -12.66 -25.65
CA ASP A 117 3.15 -12.78 -25.02
C ASP A 117 2.91 -14.06 -24.21
N GLY A 118 3.71 -15.11 -24.44
CA GLY A 118 3.65 -16.37 -23.69
C GLY A 118 4.33 -16.38 -22.32
N MET A 119 5.10 -15.35 -21.96
CA MET A 119 5.75 -15.25 -20.63
C MET A 119 5.03 -14.30 -19.65
N ARG A 120 3.94 -13.67 -20.10
CA ARG A 120 3.10 -12.78 -19.29
C ARG A 120 1.83 -13.52 -18.84
N PRO A 121 1.31 -13.25 -17.63
CA PRO A 121 -0.02 -13.71 -17.26
C PRO A 121 -1.07 -13.19 -18.25
N ALA A 122 -1.98 -14.05 -18.71
CA ALA A 122 -2.99 -13.69 -19.71
C ALA A 122 -3.84 -12.46 -19.32
N ILE A 123 -4.10 -12.28 -18.02
CA ILE A 123 -4.82 -11.13 -17.45
C ILE A 123 -4.08 -9.81 -17.75
N MET A 124 -2.74 -9.82 -17.74
CA MET A 124 -1.95 -8.61 -17.99
C MET A 124 -2.00 -8.19 -19.46
N ASN A 125 -1.98 -9.15 -20.40
CA ASN A 125 -2.13 -8.86 -21.83
C ASN A 125 -3.50 -8.23 -22.13
N GLN A 126 -4.58 -8.75 -21.53
CA GLN A 126 -5.92 -8.17 -21.65
C GLN A 126 -6.00 -6.74 -21.09
N PHE A 127 -5.32 -6.47 -19.98
CA PHE A 127 -5.28 -5.13 -19.40
C PHE A 127 -4.52 -4.13 -20.29
N ILE A 128 -3.38 -4.53 -20.85
CA ILE A 128 -2.59 -3.70 -21.77
C ILE A 128 -3.40 -3.36 -23.02
N GLU A 129 -4.04 -4.35 -23.66
CA GLU A 129 -4.92 -4.11 -24.82
C GLU A 129 -6.08 -3.18 -24.49
N GLY A 130 -6.63 -3.27 -23.28
CA GLY A 130 -7.71 -2.40 -22.81
C GLY A 130 -7.26 -0.95 -22.55
N VAL A 131 -5.99 -0.73 -22.21
CA VAL A 131 -5.40 0.60 -22.09
C VAL A 131 -5.04 1.15 -23.47
N GLU A 132 -4.38 0.39 -24.36
CA GLU A 132 -3.99 0.87 -25.69
C GLU A 132 -5.19 1.22 -26.60
N LYS A 133 -6.36 0.62 -26.35
CA LYS A 133 -7.61 0.96 -27.07
C LYS A 133 -8.29 2.25 -26.58
N LYS A 134 -7.79 2.90 -25.53
CA LYS A 134 -8.32 4.15 -24.98
C LYS A 134 -7.40 5.33 -25.25
#